data_AF-A0A972IVX6-F1
#
_entry.id   AF-A0A972IVX6-F1
#
_cell.length_a   1.000
_cell.length_b   1.000
_cell.length_c   1.000
_cell.angle_alpha   90.00
_cell.angle_beta   90.00
_cell.angle_gamma   90.00
#
_symmetry.space_group_name_H-M   'P 1'
#
loop_
_entity.id
_entity.type
_entity.pdbx_description
1 polymer ?
#
loop_
_entity_poly.entity_id
_entity_poly.type
_entity_poly.pdbx_seq_one_letter_code
_entity_poly.pdbx_strand_id
1 'polypeptide(L)'
;ADYVDFDVDDDGNQYLKIYLPHGRYRLGPGIYNIIVENSKNHQVEIVGTLSIVARGKHIPEDGYRIKEDNRYEKVVETVSRSEGTVFLDRYSKNSKIKLDLDELMGSDTLVRKVRFLDSSTIRVLSTYSKWANINLYNITIPGRRRDENYLYIGRVEAFLANSLKKALTNYNIKSDIIRVTGYNVDFDRLYIEIPYTNAIENRLKVLRYSETSRRWTEEIFDINYVDKKVRVTGFNPGMFVVVESKY
;
A
#
# COMPACT_ATOMS: atom_id res chain seq x y z
N ALA A 1 -19.79 -31.42 -13.29
CA ALA A 1 -20.04 -30.49 -14.40
C ALA A 1 -21.47 -30.70 -14.89
N ASP A 2 -22.09 -29.71 -15.53
CA ASP A 2 -23.38 -29.88 -16.20
C ASP A 2 -23.17 -30.45 -17.61
N TYR A 3 -22.21 -29.87 -18.32
CA TYR A 3 -21.81 -30.27 -19.66
C TYR A 3 -20.32 -29.98 -19.88
N VAL A 4 -19.67 -30.76 -20.75
CA VAL A 4 -18.28 -30.57 -21.17
C VAL A 4 -18.24 -30.56 -22.69
N ASP A 5 -17.57 -29.58 -23.26
CA ASP A 5 -17.41 -29.40 -24.69
C ASP A 5 -15.93 -29.29 -25.09
N PHE A 6 -15.62 -29.59 -26.34
CA PHE A 6 -14.28 -29.46 -26.92
C PHE A 6 -14.24 -28.25 -27.84
N ASP A 7 -13.24 -27.39 -27.67
CA ASP A 7 -13.04 -26.27 -28.56
C ASP A 7 -11.55 -26.10 -28.89
N VAL A 8 -11.26 -25.29 -29.91
CA VAL A 8 -9.92 -25.04 -30.42
C VAL A 8 -9.62 -23.55 -30.28
N ASP A 9 -8.45 -23.21 -29.71
CA ASP A 9 -8.02 -21.82 -29.59
C ASP A 9 -7.52 -21.26 -30.94
N ASP A 10 -7.25 -19.95 -30.98
CA ASP A 10 -6.80 -19.26 -32.19
C ASP A 10 -5.42 -19.77 -32.70
N ASP A 11 -4.68 -20.50 -31.85
CA ASP A 11 -3.37 -21.10 -32.14
C ASP A 11 -3.49 -22.59 -32.54
N GLY A 12 -4.70 -23.15 -32.60
CA GLY A 12 -4.96 -24.55 -33.00
C GLY A 12 -4.88 -25.58 -31.87
N ASN A 13 -4.74 -25.17 -30.60
CA ASN A 13 -4.70 -26.08 -29.46
C ASN A 13 -6.12 -26.43 -28.98
N GLN A 14 -6.33 -27.70 -28.68
CA GLN A 14 -7.60 -28.18 -28.14
C GLN A 14 -7.69 -27.92 -26.64
N TYR A 15 -8.83 -27.38 -26.18
CA TYR A 15 -9.12 -27.19 -24.78
C TYR A 15 -10.54 -27.65 -24.42
N LEU A 16 -10.74 -27.95 -23.14
CA LEU A 16 -12.03 -28.37 -22.60
C LEU A 16 -12.78 -27.16 -22.05
N LYS A 17 -14.01 -26.95 -22.52
CA LYS A 17 -14.97 -26.01 -21.93
C LYS A 17 -15.85 -26.74 -20.95
N ILE A 18 -15.68 -26.43 -19.66
CA ILE A 18 -16.47 -27.03 -18.58
C ILE A 18 -17.56 -26.05 -18.15
N TYR A 19 -18.82 -26.44 -18.33
CA TYR A 19 -19.96 -25.64 -17.90
C TYR A 19 -20.37 -26.02 -16.47
N LEU A 20 -20.42 -25.01 -15.61
CA LEU A 20 -20.80 -25.18 -14.21
C LEU A 20 -22.32 -25.39 -14.07
N PRO A 21 -22.76 -26.26 -13.15
CA PRO A 21 -24.19 -26.47 -12.87
C PRO A 21 -24.92 -25.16 -12.54
N HIS A 22 -26.13 -24.98 -13.08
CA HIS A 22 -26.93 -23.76 -12.89
C HIS A 22 -28.28 -24.02 -12.19
N GLY A 23 -28.98 -22.94 -11.84
CA GLY A 23 -30.33 -23.00 -11.24
C GLY A 23 -30.36 -23.68 -9.86
N ARG A 24 -31.24 -24.67 -9.70
CA ARG A 24 -31.41 -25.42 -8.44
C ARG A 24 -30.24 -26.35 -8.09
N TYR A 25 -29.39 -26.65 -9.08
CA TYR A 25 -28.21 -27.52 -8.92
C TYR A 25 -26.90 -26.73 -8.87
N ARG A 26 -26.97 -25.40 -8.76
CA ARG A 26 -25.78 -24.56 -8.65
C ARG A 26 -24.90 -25.02 -7.50
N LEU A 27 -23.59 -24.95 -7.72
CA LEU A 27 -22.63 -25.23 -6.68
C LEU A 27 -22.76 -24.21 -5.53
N GLY A 28 -22.69 -24.72 -4.31
CA GLY A 28 -22.69 -23.88 -3.11
C GLY A 28 -21.38 -23.12 -2.95
N PRO A 29 -21.32 -22.16 -2.00
CA PRO A 29 -20.05 -21.55 -1.63
C PRO A 29 -19.09 -22.60 -1.07
N GLY A 30 -17.84 -22.60 -1.53
CA GLY A 30 -16.84 -23.57 -1.12
C GLY A 30 -15.66 -23.66 -2.09
N ILE A 31 -14.67 -24.46 -1.70
CA ILE A 31 -13.51 -24.78 -2.52
C ILE A 31 -13.74 -26.15 -3.16
N TYR A 32 -13.62 -26.21 -4.48
CA TYR A 32 -13.87 -27.39 -5.30
C TYR A 32 -12.60 -27.77 -6.04
N ASN A 33 -12.21 -29.04 -6.01
CA ASN A 33 -11.12 -29.53 -6.84
C ASN A 33 -11.63 -29.87 -8.23
N ILE A 34 -10.92 -29.44 -9.26
CA ILE A 34 -11.17 -29.83 -10.64
C ILE A 34 -10.34 -31.07 -10.91
N ILE A 35 -11.04 -32.18 -11.13
CA ILE A 35 -10.44 -33.49 -11.36
C ILE A 35 -10.81 -33.92 -12.77
N VAL A 36 -9.81 -34.34 -13.55
CA VAL A 36 -10.01 -34.94 -14.87
C VAL A 36 -9.70 -36.43 -14.75
N GLU A 37 -10.69 -37.26 -15.07
CA GLU A 37 -10.54 -38.71 -15.14
C GLU A 37 -10.55 -39.16 -16.59
N ASN A 38 -9.50 -39.86 -17.00
CA ASN A 38 -9.45 -40.48 -18.32
C ASN A 38 -10.08 -41.89 -18.26
N SER A 39 -11.22 -42.05 -18.92
CA SER A 39 -12.03 -43.27 -18.89
C SER A 39 -11.36 -44.52 -19.48
N LYS A 40 -10.25 -44.37 -20.21
CA LYS A 40 -9.52 -45.52 -20.79
C LYS A 40 -8.49 -46.15 -19.86
N ASN A 41 -7.95 -45.40 -18.91
CA ASN A 41 -6.89 -45.86 -18.01
C ASN A 41 -7.14 -45.52 -16.52
N HIS A 42 -8.31 -44.95 -16.20
CA HIS A 42 -8.72 -44.52 -14.84
C HIS A 42 -7.68 -43.64 -14.13
N GLN A 43 -6.85 -42.94 -14.89
CA GLN A 43 -5.94 -41.96 -14.30
C GLN A 43 -6.75 -40.72 -13.95
N VAL A 44 -6.65 -40.36 -12.67
CA VAL A 44 -7.32 -39.23 -12.06
C VAL A 44 -6.26 -38.18 -11.77
N GLU A 45 -6.35 -37.04 -12.43
CA GLU A 45 -5.43 -35.91 -12.23
C GLU A 45 -6.18 -34.71 -11.65
N ILE A 46 -5.60 -34.07 -10.63
CA ILE A 46 -6.08 -32.81 -10.08
C ILE A 46 -5.46 -31.69 -10.92
N VAL A 47 -6.28 -31.07 -11.77
CA VAL A 47 -5.83 -30.05 -12.73
C VAL A 47 -5.87 -28.64 -12.12
N GLY A 48 -6.68 -28.45 -11.08
CA GLY A 48 -6.73 -27.17 -10.37
C GLY A 48 -7.79 -27.12 -9.29
N THR A 49 -7.98 -25.92 -8.74
CA THR A 49 -8.93 -25.64 -7.67
C THR A 49 -9.80 -24.45 -8.05
N LEU A 50 -11.11 -24.60 -7.89
CA LEU A 50 -12.14 -23.59 -8.15
C LEU A 50 -12.71 -23.11 -6.81
N SER A 51 -12.67 -21.81 -6.56
CA SER A 51 -13.35 -21.20 -5.42
C SER A 51 -14.70 -20.63 -5.85
N ILE A 52 -15.76 -21.04 -5.17
CA ILE A 52 -17.12 -20.53 -5.38
C ILE A 52 -17.49 -19.75 -4.14
N VAL A 53 -17.85 -18.49 -4.34
CA VAL A 53 -18.19 -17.57 -3.26
C VAL A 53 -19.67 -17.26 -3.30
N ALA A 54 -20.29 -17.11 -2.13
CA ALA A 54 -21.67 -16.66 -2.05
C ALA A 54 -21.79 -15.30 -2.73
N ARG A 55 -22.84 -15.11 -3.54
CA ARG A 55 -23.12 -13.81 -4.17
C ARG A 55 -23.34 -12.75 -3.08
N GLY A 56 -22.30 -11.96 -2.80
CA GLY A 56 -22.34 -10.81 -1.91
C GLY A 56 -22.37 -9.50 -2.68
N LYS A 57 -22.33 -8.36 -1.97
CA LYS A 57 -22.18 -7.03 -2.59
C LYS A 57 -20.83 -6.85 -3.29
N HIS A 58 -19.86 -7.71 -3.00
CA HIS A 58 -18.50 -7.65 -3.54
C HIS A 58 -18.04 -9.02 -4.05
N ILE A 59 -17.39 -9.03 -5.22
CA ILE A 59 -16.77 -10.21 -5.84
C ILE A 59 -15.29 -10.18 -5.45
N PRO A 60 -14.80 -11.13 -4.64
CA PRO A 60 -13.39 -11.21 -4.29
C PRO A 60 -12.53 -11.41 -5.54
N GLU A 61 -11.51 -10.55 -5.71
CA GLU A 61 -10.45 -10.74 -6.69
C GLU A 61 -9.25 -11.41 -6.02
N ASP A 62 -8.61 -12.33 -6.74
CA ASP A 62 -7.51 -13.13 -6.20
C ASP A 62 -6.32 -12.24 -5.81
N GLY A 63 -5.80 -12.39 -4.59
CA GLY A 63 -4.70 -11.57 -4.05
C GLY A 63 -5.08 -10.26 -3.37
N TYR A 64 -6.37 -9.88 -3.32
CA TYR A 64 -6.84 -8.68 -2.63
C TYR A 64 -7.81 -9.00 -1.49
N ARG A 65 -7.63 -8.37 -0.33
CA ARG A 65 -8.57 -8.42 0.80
C ARG A 65 -9.11 -7.03 1.09
N ILE A 66 -10.41 -6.83 0.90
CA ILE A 66 -11.07 -5.63 1.40
C ILE A 66 -11.17 -5.75 2.92
N LYS A 67 -10.55 -4.81 3.64
CA LYS A 67 -10.62 -4.74 5.11
C LYS A 67 -11.81 -3.90 5.58
N GLU A 68 -12.13 -2.84 4.84
CA GLU A 68 -13.24 -1.93 5.16
C GLU A 68 -13.81 -1.30 3.88
N ASP A 69 -15.13 -1.19 3.80
CA ASP A 69 -15.87 -0.60 2.67
C ASP A 69 -16.96 0.33 3.21
N ASN A 70 -16.62 1.61 3.33
CA ASN A 70 -17.53 2.67 3.74
C ASN A 70 -17.80 3.63 2.57
N ARG A 71 -18.85 4.45 2.65
CA ARG A 71 -19.27 5.38 1.57
C ARG A 71 -18.19 6.34 1.04
N TYR A 72 -17.11 6.53 1.79
CA TYR A 72 -16.05 7.50 1.48
C TYR A 72 -14.67 6.85 1.29
N GLU A 73 -14.46 5.63 1.81
CA GLU A 73 -13.15 5.01 1.94
C GLU A 73 -13.27 3.50 1.71
N LYS A 74 -12.42 2.97 0.81
CA LYS A 74 -12.30 1.54 0.56
C LYS A 74 -10.87 1.12 0.88
N VAL A 75 -10.68 0.23 1.85
CA VAL A 75 -9.35 -0.26 2.22
C VAL A 75 -9.13 -1.61 1.57
N VAL A 76 -8.11 -1.72 0.71
CA VAL A 76 -7.76 -2.97 0.03
C VAL A 76 -6.32 -3.35 0.35
N GLU A 77 -6.17 -4.45 1.07
CA GLU A 77 -4.89 -5.09 1.32
C GLU A 77 -4.52 -5.97 0.12
N THR A 78 -3.28 -5.88 -0.37
CA THR A 78 -2.74 -6.83 -1.35
C THR A 78 -1.96 -7.89 -0.57
N VAL A 79 -2.42 -9.15 -0.56
CA VAL A 79 -1.95 -10.19 0.39
C VAL A 79 -0.53 -10.70 0.06
N SER A 80 -0.03 -10.49 -1.17
CA SER A 80 1.22 -11.07 -1.66
C SER A 80 2.50 -10.27 -1.35
N ARG A 81 2.38 -9.02 -0.88
CA ARG A 81 3.48 -8.15 -0.46
C ARG A 81 3.00 -7.48 0.83
N SER A 82 3.82 -7.26 1.86
CA SER A 82 3.41 -6.53 3.08
C SER A 82 3.18 -5.03 2.78
N GLU A 83 2.25 -4.76 1.86
CA GLU A 83 1.88 -3.50 1.23
C GLU A 83 0.36 -3.31 1.39
N GLY A 84 -0.02 -2.29 2.14
CA GLY A 84 -1.41 -1.89 2.31
C GLY A 84 -1.74 -0.73 1.38
N THR A 85 -2.88 -0.80 0.69
CA THR A 85 -3.38 0.32 -0.12
C THR A 85 -4.75 0.78 0.39
N VAL A 86 -4.86 2.06 0.78
CA VAL A 86 -6.15 2.70 1.05
C VAL A 86 -6.59 3.40 -0.22
N PHE A 87 -7.78 3.09 -0.69
CA PHE A 87 -8.40 3.71 -1.86
C PHE A 87 -9.36 4.80 -1.38
N LEU A 88 -9.09 6.03 -1.80
CA LEU A 88 -9.96 7.17 -1.57
C LEU A 88 -10.82 7.39 -2.82
N ASP A 89 -12.07 6.93 -2.74
CA ASP A 89 -13.05 6.97 -3.84
C ASP A 89 -13.88 8.26 -3.84
N ARG A 90 -14.26 8.80 -2.67
CA ARG A 90 -15.11 10.00 -2.60
C ARG A 90 -14.73 10.93 -1.45
N TYR A 91 -14.22 12.10 -1.80
CA TYR A 91 -13.97 13.19 -0.87
C TYR A 91 -14.37 14.52 -1.50
N SER A 92 -14.86 15.46 -0.67
CA SER A 92 -15.19 16.80 -1.15
C SER A 92 -13.92 17.58 -1.51
N LYS A 93 -14.02 18.48 -2.49
CA LYS A 93 -12.93 19.41 -2.79
C LYS A 93 -12.57 20.20 -1.53
N ASN A 94 -11.28 20.35 -1.25
CA ASN A 94 -10.74 21.02 -0.07
C ASN A 94 -11.12 20.35 1.27
N SER A 95 -11.38 19.05 1.24
CA SER A 95 -11.63 18.23 2.43
C SER A 95 -10.43 18.21 3.38
N LYS A 96 -10.71 17.86 4.64
CA LYS A 96 -9.73 17.43 5.63
C LYS A 96 -9.94 15.95 5.86
N ILE A 97 -8.97 15.12 5.51
CA ILE A 97 -9.03 13.66 5.63
C ILE A 97 -8.07 13.24 6.75
N LYS A 98 -8.51 12.29 7.57
CA LYS A 98 -7.71 11.70 8.63
C LYS A 98 -7.74 10.18 8.47
N LEU A 99 -6.57 9.57 8.38
CA LEU A 99 -6.43 8.12 8.21
C LEU A 99 -5.58 7.57 9.35
N ASP A 100 -6.11 6.65 10.14
CA ASP A 100 -5.29 5.82 11.01
C ASP A 100 -4.78 4.62 10.20
N LEU A 101 -3.53 4.69 9.76
CA LEU A 101 -2.98 3.68 8.88
C LEU A 101 -2.69 2.35 9.60
N ASP A 102 -2.50 2.38 10.92
CA ASP A 102 -2.31 1.15 11.71
C ASP A 102 -3.64 0.40 11.86
N GLU A 103 -4.73 1.12 12.08
CA GLU A 103 -6.10 0.55 12.11
C GLU A 103 -6.51 0.02 10.74
N LEU A 104 -6.34 0.83 9.68
CA LEU A 104 -6.80 0.49 8.33
C LEU A 104 -6.00 -0.66 7.71
N MET A 105 -4.67 -0.62 7.82
CA MET A 105 -3.79 -1.55 7.11
C MET A 105 -3.19 -2.63 8.00
N GLY A 106 -3.27 -2.51 9.32
CA GLY A 106 -2.53 -3.33 10.27
C GLY A 106 -1.19 -2.69 10.63
N SER A 107 -0.84 -2.77 11.91
CA SER A 107 0.35 -2.11 12.45
C SER A 107 1.66 -2.67 11.86
N ASP A 108 1.69 -3.92 11.40
CA ASP A 108 2.87 -4.59 10.85
C ASP A 108 3.05 -4.42 9.34
N THR A 109 2.11 -3.74 8.68
CA THR A 109 2.22 -3.41 7.26
C THR A 109 3.35 -2.42 7.04
N LEU A 110 4.36 -2.87 6.29
CA LEU A 110 5.62 -2.17 6.08
C LEU A 110 5.46 -1.03 5.07
N VAL A 111 4.93 -1.33 3.89
CA VAL A 111 4.73 -0.36 2.82
C VAL A 111 3.30 0.11 2.84
N ARG A 112 3.06 1.41 2.84
CA ARG A 112 1.71 1.96 2.86
C ARG A 112 1.51 2.94 1.72
N LYS A 113 0.40 2.75 1.03
CA LYS A 113 0.02 3.48 -0.17
C LYS A 113 -1.37 4.07 0.02
N VAL A 114 -1.53 5.34 -0.32
CA VAL A 114 -2.84 5.99 -0.44
C VAL A 114 -3.08 6.24 -1.92
N ARG A 115 -4.12 5.63 -2.48
CA ARG A 115 -4.49 5.77 -3.89
C ARG A 115 -5.71 6.68 -4.02
N PHE A 116 -5.65 7.61 -4.95
CA PHE A 116 -6.75 8.53 -5.26
C PHE A 116 -7.41 8.12 -6.57
N LEU A 117 -8.74 7.92 -6.53
CA LEU A 117 -9.50 7.50 -7.71
C LEU A 117 -10.04 8.68 -8.53
N ASP A 118 -10.30 9.80 -7.87
CA ASP A 118 -10.80 11.01 -8.50
C ASP A 118 -9.76 12.14 -8.45
N SER A 119 -9.71 12.95 -9.50
CA SER A 119 -8.93 14.18 -9.53
C SER A 119 -9.64 15.27 -8.75
N SER A 120 -8.91 15.90 -7.83
CA SER A 120 -9.46 16.87 -6.91
C SER A 120 -8.31 17.55 -6.14
N THR A 121 -8.70 18.42 -5.21
CA THR A 121 -7.79 19.02 -4.23
C THR A 121 -8.21 18.61 -2.83
N ILE A 122 -7.24 18.23 -2.00
CA ILE A 122 -7.43 17.93 -0.58
C ILE A 122 -6.69 19.00 0.20
N ARG A 123 -7.39 19.67 1.14
CA ARG A 123 -6.76 20.74 1.91
C ARG A 123 -5.76 20.18 2.92
N VAL A 124 -6.14 19.10 3.60
CA VAL A 124 -5.26 18.40 4.55
C VAL A 124 -5.50 16.90 4.47
N LEU A 125 -4.43 16.12 4.32
CA LEU A 125 -4.42 14.70 4.60
C LEU A 125 -3.53 14.46 5.82
N SER A 126 -4.13 13.96 6.90
CA SER A 126 -3.44 13.57 8.11
C SER A 126 -3.41 12.04 8.21
N THR A 127 -2.23 11.45 8.30
CA THR A 127 -2.07 10.01 8.49
C THR A 127 -1.38 9.73 9.82
N TYR A 128 -1.87 8.73 10.55
CA TYR A 128 -1.36 8.33 11.85
C TYR A 128 -0.82 6.90 11.80
N SER A 129 0.32 6.67 12.43
CA SER A 129 0.95 5.36 12.54
C SER A 129 2.00 5.33 13.65
N LYS A 130 2.27 4.15 14.21
CA LYS A 130 3.43 3.89 15.08
C LYS A 130 4.76 4.30 14.45
N TRP A 131 4.85 4.30 13.11
CA TRP A 131 6.08 4.64 12.39
C TRP A 131 6.30 6.14 12.25
N ALA A 132 5.26 6.89 11.90
CA ALA A 132 5.28 8.35 11.78
C ALA A 132 3.86 8.91 11.63
N ASN A 133 3.65 10.11 12.16
CA ASN A 133 2.47 10.92 11.82
C ASN A 133 2.84 11.88 10.70
N ILE A 134 2.03 11.94 9.64
CA ILE A 134 2.33 12.75 8.45
C ILE A 134 1.11 13.59 8.10
N ASN A 135 1.32 14.90 7.95
CA ASN A 135 0.30 15.85 7.49
C ASN A 135 0.78 16.48 6.18
N LEU A 136 -0.03 16.33 5.13
CA LEU A 136 0.19 16.95 3.83
C LEU A 136 -0.89 17.99 3.60
N TYR A 137 -0.49 19.16 3.10
CA TYR A 137 -1.38 20.29 2.88
C TYR A 137 -1.49 20.63 1.41
N ASN A 138 -2.69 21.04 0.99
CA ASN A 138 -3.03 21.42 -0.37
C ASN A 138 -2.57 20.39 -1.40
N ILE A 139 -2.97 19.14 -1.17
CA ILE A 139 -2.67 18.07 -2.10
C ILE A 139 -3.46 18.30 -3.39
N THR A 140 -2.76 18.28 -4.51
CA THR A 140 -3.32 18.39 -5.85
C THR A 140 -3.14 17.07 -6.57
N ILE A 141 -4.25 16.50 -7.03
CA ILE A 141 -4.26 15.23 -7.76
C ILE A 141 -4.64 15.54 -9.21
N PRO A 142 -3.65 15.75 -10.10
CA PRO A 142 -3.90 15.95 -11.52
C PRO A 142 -4.48 14.67 -12.16
N GLY A 143 -5.37 14.83 -13.14
CA GLY A 143 -5.73 13.73 -14.04
C GLY A 143 -7.21 13.40 -14.16
N ARG A 144 -7.49 12.24 -14.77
CA ARG A 144 -8.82 11.62 -14.91
C ARG A 144 -8.86 10.30 -14.12
N ARG A 145 -10.04 9.73 -13.93
CA ARG A 145 -10.30 8.49 -13.16
C ARG A 145 -9.41 7.26 -13.45
N ARG A 146 -8.68 7.24 -14.57
CA ARG A 146 -7.83 6.12 -14.99
C ARG A 146 -6.35 6.32 -14.67
N ASP A 147 -5.95 7.52 -14.24
CA ASP A 147 -4.56 7.80 -13.92
C ASP A 147 -4.21 7.16 -12.58
N GLU A 148 -3.02 6.56 -12.50
CA GLU A 148 -2.53 6.05 -11.23
C GLU A 148 -2.02 7.22 -10.38
N ASN A 149 -2.80 7.59 -9.37
CA ASN A 149 -2.44 8.66 -8.45
C ASN A 149 -2.20 8.07 -7.07
N TYR A 150 -0.98 8.15 -6.56
CA TYR A 150 -0.67 7.57 -5.27
C TYR A 150 0.37 8.32 -4.47
N LEU A 151 0.21 8.25 -3.15
CA LEU A 151 1.21 8.64 -2.17
C LEU A 151 1.75 7.40 -1.48
N TYR A 152 3.07 7.32 -1.36
CA TYR A 152 3.72 6.42 -0.45
C TYR A 152 4.06 7.14 0.85
N ILE A 153 3.57 6.60 1.95
CA ILE A 153 3.62 7.21 3.27
C ILE A 153 4.06 6.14 4.27
N GLY A 154 4.95 6.45 5.20
CA GLY A 154 5.40 5.49 6.23
C GLY A 154 6.71 4.81 5.88
N ARG A 155 6.92 3.56 6.29
CA ARG A 155 8.25 2.92 6.20
C ARG A 155 8.63 2.54 4.76
N VAL A 156 9.92 2.62 4.47
CA VAL A 156 10.52 2.17 3.20
C VAL A 156 10.67 0.64 3.17
N GLU A 157 10.65 0.02 1.98
CA GLU A 157 10.95 -1.41 1.82
C GLU A 157 12.33 -1.77 2.40
N ALA A 158 12.47 -2.94 3.01
CA ALA A 158 13.71 -3.35 3.68
C ALA A 158 14.95 -3.29 2.77
N PHE A 159 14.82 -3.67 1.51
CA PHE A 159 15.91 -3.61 0.53
C PHE A 159 16.38 -2.18 0.28
N LEU A 160 15.45 -1.26 0.00
CA LEU A 160 15.77 0.14 -0.26
C LEU A 160 16.30 0.81 1.02
N ALA A 161 15.70 0.52 2.17
CA ALA A 161 16.20 1.00 3.45
C ALA A 161 17.65 0.56 3.69
N ASN A 162 17.98 -0.72 3.49
CA ASN A 162 19.34 -1.22 3.66
C ASN A 162 20.34 -0.55 2.70
N SER A 163 19.94 -0.30 1.46
CA SER A 163 20.76 0.44 0.50
C SER A 163 21.05 1.87 0.98
N LEU A 164 20.00 2.57 1.41
CA LEU A 164 20.09 3.96 1.90
C LEU A 164 20.93 4.09 3.17
N LYS A 165 20.82 3.12 4.08
CA LYS A 165 21.61 3.09 5.34
C LYS A 165 23.11 2.98 5.09
N LYS A 166 23.55 2.35 4.00
CA LYS A 166 24.98 2.25 3.65
C LYS A 166 25.62 3.60 3.38
N ALA A 167 24.85 4.60 2.94
CA ALA A 167 25.36 5.95 2.72
C ALA A 167 25.50 6.78 4.02
N LEU A 168 25.02 6.25 5.15
CA LEU A 168 24.96 6.95 6.44
C LEU A 168 26.00 6.43 7.44
N THR A 169 27.16 5.96 6.98
CA THR A 169 28.19 5.33 7.83
C THR A 169 28.71 6.22 8.96
N ASN A 170 28.71 7.53 8.77
CA ASN A 170 29.17 8.52 9.76
C ASN A 170 28.13 8.82 10.85
N TYR A 171 26.96 8.18 10.79
CA TYR A 171 25.86 8.44 11.69
C TYR A 171 25.41 7.16 12.41
N ASN A 172 24.82 7.35 13.58
CA ASN A 172 24.02 6.32 14.26
C ASN A 172 22.55 6.54 13.91
N ILE A 173 21.90 5.56 13.32
CA ILE A 173 20.49 5.68 12.92
C ILE A 173 19.60 5.48 14.15
N LYS A 174 18.65 6.41 14.35
CA LYS A 174 17.79 6.46 15.55
C LYS A 174 16.29 6.25 15.26
N SER A 175 15.90 6.22 13.99
CA SER A 175 14.54 5.89 13.55
C SER A 175 14.54 4.96 12.34
N ASP A 176 13.37 4.44 12.00
CA ASP A 176 13.15 3.90 10.66
C ASP A 176 13.22 5.02 9.60
N ILE A 177 13.45 4.61 8.35
CA ILE A 177 13.41 5.52 7.20
C ILE A 177 11.94 5.66 6.78
N ILE A 178 11.45 6.89 6.79
CA ILE A 178 10.06 7.25 6.51
C ILE A 178 9.97 7.87 5.11
N ARG A 179 9.26 7.22 4.19
CA ARG A 179 8.95 7.70 2.85
C ARG A 179 7.73 8.61 2.88
N VAL A 180 7.86 9.75 2.22
CA VAL A 180 6.77 10.65 1.84
C VAL A 180 7.01 11.06 0.39
N THR A 181 6.52 10.27 -0.55
CA THR A 181 6.67 10.52 -1.99
C THR A 181 5.35 10.31 -2.72
N GLY A 182 5.19 10.98 -3.84
CA GLY A 182 3.98 10.92 -4.66
C GLY A 182 4.29 10.55 -6.10
N TYR A 183 3.34 9.88 -6.75
CA TYR A 183 3.31 9.70 -8.19
C TYR A 183 2.01 10.30 -8.70
N ASN A 184 2.15 11.29 -9.59
CA ASN A 184 1.05 12.11 -10.09
C ASN A 184 0.20 12.73 -8.96
N VAL A 185 0.86 13.12 -7.87
CA VAL A 185 0.27 13.79 -6.71
C VAL A 185 1.29 14.79 -6.19
N ASP A 186 0.89 16.05 -6.10
CA ASP A 186 1.69 17.15 -5.56
C ASP A 186 1.08 17.66 -4.26
N PHE A 187 1.88 18.32 -3.42
CA PHE A 187 1.43 19.00 -2.21
C PHE A 187 2.30 20.22 -1.93
N ASP A 188 1.73 21.23 -1.29
CA ASP A 188 2.44 22.48 -1.02
C ASP A 188 3.30 22.40 0.23
N ARG A 189 2.89 21.63 1.23
CA ARG A 189 3.58 21.56 2.52
C ARG A 189 3.43 20.19 3.13
N LEU A 190 4.51 19.74 3.76
CA LEU A 190 4.56 18.52 4.56
C LEU A 190 4.95 18.84 5.99
N TYR A 191 4.42 18.01 6.88
CA TYR A 191 4.79 17.98 8.28
C TYR A 191 4.87 16.52 8.70
N ILE A 192 5.97 16.13 9.33
CA ILE A 192 6.23 14.75 9.73
C ILE A 192 6.65 14.72 11.19
N GLU A 193 6.04 13.85 11.99
CA GLU A 193 6.52 13.48 13.32
C GLU A 193 7.07 12.07 13.28
N ILE A 194 8.37 11.93 13.55
CA ILE A 194 9.09 10.66 13.53
C ILE A 194 9.53 10.33 14.96
N PRO A 195 9.11 9.18 15.54
CA PRO A 195 9.64 8.70 16.80
C PRO A 195 11.11 8.27 16.65
N TYR A 196 11.91 8.50 17.68
CA TYR A 196 13.31 8.08 17.71
C TYR A 196 13.65 7.32 19.00
N THR A 197 14.72 6.53 18.95
CA THR A 197 15.18 5.72 20.09
C THR A 197 16.59 6.13 20.52
N ASN A 198 16.83 6.15 21.84
CA ASN A 198 18.16 6.22 22.48
C ASN A 198 19.17 7.17 21.78
N ALA A 199 18.92 8.49 21.84
CA ALA A 199 19.78 9.49 21.22
C ALA A 199 20.25 10.55 22.22
N ILE A 200 21.47 11.04 22.04
CA ILE A 200 21.99 12.27 22.66
C ILE A 200 21.39 13.43 21.87
N GLU A 201 20.44 14.13 22.48
CA GLU A 201 19.54 15.06 21.78
C GLU A 201 20.27 16.21 21.08
N ASN A 202 21.37 16.70 21.64
CA ASN A 202 22.19 17.76 21.05
C ASN A 202 23.00 17.34 19.81
N ARG A 203 22.98 16.05 19.46
CA ARG A 203 23.65 15.50 18.26
C ARG A 203 22.66 14.93 17.25
N LEU A 204 21.37 15.10 17.50
CA LEU A 204 20.33 14.67 16.58
C LEU A 204 20.36 15.51 15.31
N LYS A 205 20.09 14.84 14.20
CA LYS A 205 19.85 15.43 12.89
C LYS A 205 18.71 14.69 12.21
N VAL A 206 17.99 15.39 11.36
CA VAL A 206 17.09 14.76 10.39
C VAL A 206 17.66 14.93 9.00
N LEU A 207 17.80 13.81 8.30
CA LEU A 207 18.25 13.79 6.92
C LEU A 207 17.08 13.42 6.01
N ARG A 208 16.95 14.13 4.90
CA ARG A 208 16.04 13.79 3.78
C ARG A 208 16.85 13.34 2.58
N TYR A 209 16.55 12.16 2.07
CA TYR A 209 17.03 11.66 0.79
C TYR A 209 16.06 12.05 -0.30
N SER A 210 16.56 12.75 -1.33
CA SER A 210 15.83 13.02 -2.57
C SER A 210 16.16 11.96 -3.61
N GLU A 211 15.14 11.31 -4.17
CA GLU A 211 15.31 10.35 -5.26
C GLU A 211 15.80 11.02 -6.55
N THR A 212 15.41 12.27 -6.78
CA THR A 212 15.82 13.06 -7.95
C THR A 212 17.31 13.42 -7.91
N SER A 213 17.79 13.99 -6.79
CA SER A 213 19.19 14.39 -6.68
C SER A 213 20.11 13.28 -6.16
N ARG A 214 19.54 12.16 -5.69
CA ARG A 214 20.23 11.03 -5.05
C ARG A 214 21.17 11.44 -3.94
N ARG A 215 20.75 12.41 -3.12
CA ARG A 215 21.56 13.00 -2.04
C ARG A 215 20.74 13.11 -0.76
N TRP A 216 21.45 12.97 0.36
CA TRP A 216 20.96 13.32 1.68
C TRP A 216 21.18 14.81 1.93
N THR A 217 20.16 15.49 2.42
CA THR A 217 20.23 16.88 2.89
C THR A 217 19.71 16.94 4.32
N GLU A 218 20.29 17.81 5.13
CA GLU A 218 19.79 18.08 6.48
C GLU A 218 18.51 18.90 6.40
N GLU A 219 17.49 18.50 7.16
CA GLU A 219 16.23 19.22 7.29
C GLU A 219 16.18 19.95 8.63
N ILE A 220 15.47 21.08 8.66
CA ILE A 220 15.19 21.79 9.90
C ILE A 220 14.11 21.01 10.67
N PHE A 221 14.30 20.87 11.99
CA PHE A 221 13.38 20.12 12.82
C PHE A 221 13.29 20.68 14.24
N ASP A 222 12.18 20.37 14.90
CA ASP A 222 11.96 20.58 16.33
C ASP A 222 11.95 19.23 17.06
N ILE A 223 12.33 19.23 18.34
CA ILE A 223 12.29 18.02 19.18
C ILE A 223 11.15 18.17 20.20
N ASN A 224 10.29 17.15 20.26
CA ASN A 224 9.41 16.95 21.40
C ASN A 224 10.06 15.96 22.36
N TYR A 225 10.62 16.50 23.45
CA TYR A 225 11.35 15.76 24.47
C TYR A 225 10.47 14.81 25.29
N VAL A 226 9.19 15.13 25.48
CA VAL A 226 8.26 14.32 26.27
C VAL A 226 7.89 13.05 25.51
N ASP A 227 7.56 13.20 24.23
CA ASP A 227 7.09 12.08 23.40
C ASP A 227 8.22 11.38 22.64
N LYS A 228 9.47 11.86 22.76
CA LYS A 228 10.64 11.40 21.98
C LYS A 228 10.36 11.35 20.48
N LYS A 229 9.85 12.46 19.96
CA LYS A 229 9.53 12.64 18.53
C LYS A 229 10.27 13.83 17.96
N VAL A 230 10.74 13.68 16.73
CA VAL A 230 11.24 14.80 15.94
C VAL A 230 10.17 15.24 14.97
N ARG A 231 10.01 16.56 14.83
CA ARG A 231 9.03 17.22 13.98
C ARG A 231 9.73 17.94 12.85
N VAL A 232 9.46 17.53 11.63
CA VAL A 232 10.00 18.14 10.41
C VAL A 232 8.88 18.93 9.75
N THR A 233 9.19 20.16 9.34
CA THR A 233 8.32 20.96 8.47
C THR A 233 9.05 21.23 7.17
N GLY A 234 8.44 20.93 6.03
CA GLY A 234 9.08 21.11 4.74
C GLY A 234 8.09 21.25 3.58
N PHE A 235 8.66 21.29 2.38
CA PHE A 235 7.92 21.44 1.12
C PHE A 235 8.23 20.29 0.16
N ASN A 236 9.36 19.61 0.36
CA ASN A 236 9.90 18.67 -0.61
C ASN A 236 9.62 17.21 -0.22
N PRO A 237 9.05 16.39 -1.12
CA PRO A 237 8.95 14.95 -0.89
C PRO A 237 10.33 14.31 -0.75
N GLY A 238 10.36 13.11 -0.17
CA GLY A 238 11.57 12.33 0.00
C GLY A 238 11.46 11.25 1.06
N MET A 239 12.62 10.70 1.42
CA MET A 239 12.76 9.72 2.49
C MET A 239 13.52 10.33 3.66
N PHE A 240 12.91 10.32 4.84
CA PHE A 240 13.38 11.01 6.03
C PHE A 240 13.90 10.01 7.05
N VAL A 241 14.95 10.37 7.78
CA VAL A 241 15.51 9.54 8.85
C VAL A 241 16.10 10.40 9.94
N VAL A 242 15.86 10.00 11.20
CA VAL A 242 16.49 10.59 12.37
C VAL A 242 17.81 9.88 12.64
N VAL A 243 18.87 10.66 12.76
CA VAL A 243 20.22 10.17 13.00
C VAL A 243 20.92 10.95 14.11
N GLU A 244 21.99 10.38 14.64
CA GLU A 244 22.89 11.02 15.59
C GLU A 244 24.30 11.05 14.99
N SER A 245 24.95 12.22 15.04
CA SER A 245 26.35 12.34 14.61
C SER A 245 27.29 11.53 15.52
N LYS A 246 28.19 10.74 14.93
CA LYS A 246 29.19 9.97 15.69
C LYS A 246 30.29 10.84 16.30
N TYR A 247 30.51 12.01 15.69
CA TYR A 247 31.53 12.99 16.07
C TYR A 247 30.86 14.34 16.31
#